data_AF-A0A7S1J7J8-F1
#
_entry.id   AF-A0A7S1J7J8-F1
#
_cell.length_a   1.000
_cell.length_b   1.000
_cell.length_c   1.000
_cell.angle_alpha   90.00
_cell.angle_beta   90.00
_cell.angle_gamma   90.00
#
_symmetry.space_group_name_H-M   'P 1'
#
loop_
_entity.id
_entity.type
_entity.pdbx_description
1 polymer ?
#
loop_
_entity_poly.entity_id
_entity_poly.type
_entity_poly.pdbx_seq_one_letter_code
_entity_poly.pdbx_strand_id
1 'polypeptide(L)'
;DEDKCRSHQETPFSERGPAEAEFRKVFASKTGNDWDRLPGDGFQRRPKKYFWVPDPHPQSGGPTPKPRPLQPLEPSSLPSRLPAETQGLVGLLVDVHGLRSAV
;
A
#
# COMPACT_ATOMS: atom_id res chain seq x y z
N ASP A 1 -9.21 12.69 19.96
CA ASP A 1 -7.73 12.59 19.83
C ASP A 1 -7.29 11.65 18.72
N GLU A 2 -7.70 11.87 17.47
CA GLU A 2 -7.34 10.97 16.33
C GLU A 2 -6.29 11.57 15.38
N ASP A 3 -5.70 12.71 15.74
CA ASP A 3 -4.74 13.44 14.89
C ASP A 3 -3.28 13.30 15.36
N LYS A 4 -2.94 12.24 16.10
CA LYS A 4 -1.55 11.92 16.41
C LYS A 4 -0.93 11.07 15.29
N CYS A 5 -1.12 11.51 14.05
CA CYS A 5 -0.78 10.76 12.84
C CYS A 5 0.57 11.17 12.26
N ARG A 6 1.50 10.22 12.26
CA ARG A 6 2.62 10.05 11.30
C ARG A 6 3.63 11.21 11.22
N SER A 7 4.45 11.38 12.25
CA SER A 7 5.75 12.04 12.05
C SER A 7 6.61 11.16 11.14
N HIS A 8 6.77 11.56 9.88
CA HIS A 8 7.75 10.96 8.98
C HIS A 8 9.04 11.77 9.06
N GLN A 9 10.16 11.10 8.83
CA GLN A 9 11.47 11.74 8.75
C GLN A 9 12.04 11.40 7.39
N GLU A 10 12.34 12.44 6.61
CA GLU A 10 13.15 12.32 5.40
C GLU A 10 14.59 12.65 5.78
N THR A 11 15.48 11.68 5.59
CA THR A 11 16.90 11.90 5.76
C THR A 11 17.51 12.11 4.38
N PRO A 12 18.01 13.31 4.06
CA PRO A 12 18.61 13.57 2.77
C PRO A 12 19.95 12.83 2.69
N PHE A 13 20.09 11.95 1.70
CA PHE A 13 21.35 11.31 1.35
C PHE A 13 21.73 11.71 -0.06
N SER A 14 22.94 12.25 -0.21
CA SER A 14 23.48 12.62 -1.52
C SER A 14 23.99 11.42 -2.32
N GLU A 15 24.28 10.32 -1.63
CA GLU A 15 24.90 9.13 -2.19
C GLU A 15 24.16 7.86 -1.74
N ARG A 16 24.16 6.85 -2.61
CA ARG A 16 23.46 5.58 -2.39
C ARG A 16 24.04 4.78 -1.23
N GLY A 17 25.36 4.71 -1.10
CA GLY A 17 26.03 3.89 -0.08
C GLY A 17 25.62 4.23 1.36
N PRO A 18 25.71 5.50 1.78
CA PRO A 18 25.24 5.95 3.09
C PRO A 18 23.74 5.69 3.33
N ALA A 19 22.91 5.89 2.30
CA ALA A 19 21.47 5.65 2.39
C ALA A 19 21.16 4.18 2.67
N GLU A 20 21.79 3.25 1.93
CA GLU A 20 21.58 1.83 2.17
C GLU A 20 22.12 1.37 3.53
N ALA A 21 23.26 1.91 3.98
CA ALA A 21 23.82 1.59 5.29
C ALA A 21 22.89 2.00 6.44
N GLU A 22 22.36 3.23 6.41
CA GLU A 22 21.38 3.67 7.41
C GLU A 22 20.07 2.88 7.30
N PHE A 23 19.62 2.55 6.09
CA PHE A 23 18.45 1.69 5.90
C PHE A 23 18.63 0.32 6.56
N ARG A 24 19.74 -0.39 6.28
CA ARG A 24 20.03 -1.71 6.88
C ARG A 24 20.07 -1.63 8.41
N LYS A 25 20.69 -0.57 8.96
CA LYS A 25 20.76 -0.31 10.40
C LYS A 25 19.39 -0.06 11.02
N VAL A 26 18.56 0.78 10.42
CA VAL A 26 17.19 1.05 10.90
C VAL A 26 16.36 -0.23 10.82
N PHE A 27 16.45 -0.97 9.71
CA PHE A 27 15.76 -2.24 9.53
C PHE A 27 16.13 -3.23 10.64
N ALA A 28 17.42 -3.47 10.87
CA ALA A 28 17.89 -4.37 11.92
C ALA A 28 17.47 -3.90 13.32
N SER A 29 17.47 -2.59 13.58
CA SER A 29 16.99 -2.04 14.85
C SER A 29 15.49 -2.29 15.07
N LYS A 30 14.67 -2.13 14.03
CA LYS A 30 13.21 -2.24 14.10
C LYS A 30 12.70 -3.67 14.06
N THR A 31 13.28 -4.53 13.25
CA THR A 31 12.83 -5.92 13.06
C THR A 31 13.69 -6.93 13.82
N GLY A 32 14.95 -6.59 14.11
CA GLY A 32 15.95 -7.51 14.65
C GLY A 32 16.48 -8.51 13.63
N ASN A 33 16.18 -8.33 12.34
CA ASN A 33 16.66 -9.18 11.25
C ASN A 33 17.71 -8.46 10.41
N ASP A 34 18.58 -9.23 9.77
CA ASP A 34 19.55 -8.72 8.82
C ASP A 34 18.91 -8.58 7.43
N TRP A 35 19.09 -7.43 6.80
CA TRP A 35 18.52 -7.17 5.48
C TRP A 35 19.16 -8.02 4.39
N ASP A 36 20.48 -8.25 4.47
CA ASP A 36 21.22 -8.97 3.42
C ASP A 36 20.90 -10.48 3.39
N ARG A 37 20.16 -10.97 4.40
CA ARG A 37 19.63 -12.35 4.45
C ARG A 37 18.24 -12.48 3.82
N LEU A 38 17.67 -11.39 3.29
CA LEU A 38 16.43 -11.35 2.54
C LEU A 38 16.74 -11.10 1.06
N PRO A 39 16.03 -11.71 0.11
CA PRO A 39 14.80 -12.50 0.23
C PRO A 39 15.03 -14.02 0.46
N GLY A 40 14.30 -14.61 1.42
CA GLY A 40 14.33 -16.05 1.76
C GLY A 40 13.61 -16.35 3.09
N ASP A 41 13.78 -17.57 3.64
CA ASP A 41 13.21 -18.01 4.94
C ASP A 41 13.86 -17.35 6.19
N GLY A 42 14.66 -16.30 5.98
CA GLY A 42 15.48 -15.68 7.01
C GLY A 42 14.75 -14.74 7.98
N PHE A 43 13.48 -14.37 7.71
CA PHE A 43 12.76 -13.45 8.58
C PHE A 43 12.22 -14.15 9.83
N GLN A 44 12.75 -13.78 10.99
CA GLN A 44 12.29 -14.31 12.28
C GLN A 44 11.51 -13.26 13.05
N ARG A 45 10.30 -13.63 13.52
CA ARG A 45 9.52 -12.79 14.44
C ARG A 45 10.23 -12.74 15.80
N ARG A 46 10.57 -11.54 16.25
CA ARG A 46 11.22 -11.32 17.56
C ARG A 46 10.26 -10.60 18.51
N PRO A 47 10.27 -10.95 19.82
CA PRO A 47 9.47 -10.24 20.81
C PRO A 47 9.75 -8.73 20.79
N LYS A 48 8.70 -7.92 20.85
CA LYS A 48 8.78 -6.44 20.89
C LYS A 48 9.44 -5.79 19.65
N LYS A 49 9.56 -6.50 18.52
CA LYS A 49 10.05 -5.98 17.24
C LYS A 49 8.94 -5.96 16.18
N TYR A 50 9.10 -5.11 15.17
CA TYR A 50 8.17 -5.05 14.04
C TYR A 50 8.26 -6.33 13.20
N PHE A 51 7.13 -6.74 12.63
CA PHE A 51 7.04 -7.86 11.70
C PHE A 51 6.86 -7.35 10.27
N TRP A 52 7.32 -8.14 9.29
CA TRP A 52 7.10 -7.84 7.89
C TRP A 52 5.63 -8.05 7.53
N VAL A 53 4.98 -7.03 6.97
CA VAL A 53 3.64 -7.12 6.40
C VAL A 53 3.81 -7.19 4.88
N PRO A 54 3.36 -8.27 4.21
CA PRO A 54 3.36 -8.32 2.76
C PRO A 54 2.60 -7.13 2.21
N ASP A 55 3.16 -6.46 1.21
CA ASP A 55 2.43 -5.44 0.49
C ASP A 55 1.28 -6.12 -0.26
N PRO A 56 0.01 -5.77 0.03
CA PRO A 56 -1.13 -6.35 -0.69
C PRO A 56 -1.14 -5.97 -2.18
N HIS A 57 -0.39 -4.94 -2.57
CA HIS A 57 -0.20 -4.51 -3.95
C HIS A 57 1.28 -4.48 -4.28
N PRO A 58 1.94 -5.64 -4.47
CA PRO A 58 3.35 -5.66 -4.81
C PRO A 58 3.53 -4.82 -6.08
N GLN A 59 4.19 -3.66 -5.95
CA GLN A 59 4.58 -2.86 -7.10
C GLN A 59 5.46 -3.78 -7.94
N SER A 60 4.89 -4.31 -9.03
CA SER A 60 5.60 -5.15 -9.96
C SER A 60 6.75 -4.30 -10.48
N GLY A 61 7.97 -4.59 -10.05
CA GLY A 61 9.19 -3.80 -10.31
C GLY A 61 9.65 -3.77 -11.77
N GLY A 62 8.75 -4.04 -12.72
CA GLY A 62 8.97 -3.70 -14.12
C GLY A 62 8.61 -2.23 -14.37
N PRO A 63 9.08 -1.63 -15.47
CA PRO A 63 8.54 -0.37 -15.96
C PRO A 63 7.06 -0.61 -16.27
N THR A 64 6.19 -0.29 -15.32
CA THR A 64 4.75 -0.26 -15.55
C THR A 64 4.53 0.83 -16.60
N PRO A 65 3.96 0.52 -17.78
CA PRO A 65 3.49 1.59 -18.65
C PRO A 65 2.53 2.40 -17.80
N LYS A 66 2.82 3.69 -17.57
CA LYS A 66 1.92 4.62 -16.88
C LYS A 66 0.54 4.35 -17.46
N PRO A 67 -0.44 3.82 -16.70
CA PRO A 67 -1.75 3.61 -17.24
C PRO A 67 -2.17 4.97 -17.79
N ARG A 68 -2.47 5.04 -19.09
CA ARG A 68 -3.04 6.27 -19.65
C ARG A 68 -4.20 6.61 -18.73
N PRO A 69 -4.28 7.84 -18.21
CA PRO A 69 -5.44 8.24 -17.43
C PRO A 69 -6.65 7.92 -18.29
N LEU A 70 -7.42 6.91 -17.88
CA LEU A 70 -8.73 6.69 -18.48
C LEU A 70 -9.47 7.98 -18.18
N GLN A 71 -9.87 8.70 -19.22
CA GLN A 71 -10.70 9.87 -19.02
C GLN A 71 -11.89 9.42 -18.19
N PRO A 72 -12.19 10.10 -17.06
CA PRO A 72 -13.36 9.78 -16.27
C PRO A 72 -14.56 9.75 -17.20
N LEU A 73 -15.17 8.57 -17.34
CA LEU A 73 -16.41 8.47 -18.08
C LEU A 73 -17.45 9.14 -17.19
N GLU A 74 -18.00 10.27 -17.65
CA GLU A 74 -19.10 10.93 -16.94
C GLU A 74 -20.26 9.93 -16.83
N PRO A 75 -20.60 9.45 -15.63
CA PRO A 75 -21.58 8.36 -15.45
C PRO A 75 -22.98 8.77 -15.94
N SER A 76 -23.24 10.08 -16.03
CA SER A 76 -24.47 10.65 -16.60
C SER A 76 -24.61 10.45 -18.12
N SER A 77 -23.53 10.11 -18.83
CA SER A 77 -23.53 9.96 -20.29
C SER A 77 -23.96 8.56 -20.77
N LEU A 78 -24.03 7.57 -19.86
CA LEU A 78 -24.45 6.21 -20.19
C LEU A 78 -25.76 5.85 -19.47
N PRO A 79 -26.88 5.74 -20.19
CA PRO A 79 -28.12 5.27 -19.57
C PRO A 79 -27.98 3.78 -19.20
N SER A 80 -28.18 3.47 -17.92
CA SER A 80 -28.26 2.09 -17.44
C SER A 80 -29.48 1.39 -18.04
N ARG A 81 -29.28 0.17 -18.55
CA ARG A 81 -30.35 -0.69 -19.08
C ARG A 81 -30.94 -1.63 -18.04
N LEU A 82 -30.47 -1.57 -16.80
CA LEU A 82 -30.92 -2.46 -15.73
C LEU A 82 -32.21 -1.91 -15.09
N PRO A 83 -33.12 -2.77 -14.60
CA PRO A 83 -34.24 -2.35 -13.75
C PRO A 83 -33.75 -1.61 -12.51
N ALA A 84 -34.55 -0.68 -11.99
CA ALA A 84 -34.19 0.17 -10.84
C ALA A 84 -33.79 -0.63 -9.59
N GLU A 85 -34.49 -1.74 -9.33
CA GLU A 85 -34.20 -2.64 -8.21
C GLU A 85 -32.81 -3.27 -8.33
N THR A 86 -32.43 -3.70 -9.55
CA THR A 86 -31.11 -4.26 -9.84
C THR A 86 -30.01 -3.21 -9.73
N GLN A 87 -30.29 -1.97 -10.18
CA GLN A 87 -29.34 -0.86 -10.03
C GLN A 87 -29.05 -0.54 -8.56
N GLY A 88 -30.10 -0.50 -7.73
CA GLY A 88 -29.96 -0.28 -6.28
C GLY A 88 -29.15 -1.39 -5.61
N LEU A 89 -29.43 -2.65 -5.95
CA LEU A 89 -28.70 -3.79 -5.41
C LEU A 89 -27.23 -3.79 -5.81
N VAL A 90 -26.93 -3.54 -7.10
CA VAL A 90 -25.54 -3.44 -7.56
C VAL A 90 -24.84 -2.28 -6.87
N GLY A 91 -25.50 -1.12 -6.74
CA GLY A 91 -24.96 0.05 -6.03
C GLY A 91 -24.55 -0.25 -4.60
N LEU A 92 -25.35 -1.03 -3.87
CA LEU A 92 -25.02 -1.47 -2.51
C LEU A 92 -23.83 -2.44 -2.46
N LEU A 93 -23.74 -3.37 -3.41
CA LEU A 93 -22.65 -4.36 -3.45
C LEU A 93 -21.29 -3.76 -3.84
N VAL A 94 -21.30 -2.70 -4.65
CA VAL A 94 -20.08 -2.05 -5.17
C VAL A 94 -19.78 -0.72 -4.47
N ASP A 95 -20.46 -0.41 -3.37
CA ASP A 95 -20.17 0.77 -2.57
C ASP A 95 -18.81 0.61 -1.86
N VAL A 96 -17.76 1.05 -2.56
CA VAL A 96 -16.39 1.04 -2.05
C VAL A 96 -16.27 1.88 -0.77
N HIS A 97 -17.05 2.96 -0.63
CA HIS A 97 -17.00 3.80 0.56
C HIS A 97 -17.60 3.09 1.77
N GLY A 98 -18.77 2.47 1.59
CA GLY A 98 -19.40 1.61 2.59
C GLY A 98 -18.50 0.46 3.02
N LEU A 99 -17.90 -0.25 2.06
CA LEU A 99 -16.97 -1.34 2.32
C LEU A 99 -15.71 -0.90 3.08
N ARG A 100 -15.14 0.26 2.75
CA ARG A 100 -13.98 0.81 3.46
C ARG A 100 -14.29 1.24 4.89
N SER A 101 -15.53 1.65 5.17
CA SER A 101 -15.95 2.11 6.49
C SER A 101 -16.36 0.97 7.42
N ALA A 102 -16.65 -0.21 6.87
CA ALA A 102 -17.08 -1.39 7.62
C ALA A 102 -15.92 -2.26 8.13
N VAL A 103 -14.70 -2.00 7.68
CA VAL A 103 -13.45 -2.70 8.07
C VAL A 103 -12.66 -1.83 9.04
#